data_AF-A0AAW0GNX0-F1
#
_entry.id   AF-A0AAW0GNX0-F1
#
_cell.length_a   1.000
_cell.length_b   1.000
_cell.length_c   1.000
_cell.angle_alpha   90.00
_cell.angle_beta   90.00
_cell.angle_gamma   90.00
#
_symmetry.space_group_name_H-M   'P 1'
#
loop_
_entity.id
_entity.type
_entity.pdbx_description
1 polymer ?
#
loop_
_entity_poly.entity_id
_entity_poly.type
_entity_poly.pdbx_seq_one_letter_code
_entity_poly.pdbx_strand_id
1 'polypeptide(L)'
;MVEPFFISTEDKPFDQTRFYSDVLLPTNVNENEYDPYVLPESISITRIDDLLAQMRFHEVAKRAHFSIPFELANGFVIGVKGYGLVTEQKRGAYRYFVDLGDKMDVAESKTLYVDEEMETEAPKSKIMFGMALGETAAAKTDEDDSPSGILTRRVPKHAKVFYTQEEIRSFRTLGMQPSHGRVPADLR
;
A
#
# COMPACT_ATOMS: atom_id res chain seq x y z
N MET A 1 -9.07 14.05 -20.10
CA MET A 1 -10.09 14.79 -19.33
C MET A 1 -9.45 16.12 -18.97
N VAL A 2 -10.13 17.24 -19.25
CA VAL A 2 -9.59 18.59 -19.06
C VAL A 2 -10.28 19.20 -17.85
N GLU A 3 -9.49 19.66 -16.88
CA GLU A 3 -9.98 20.30 -15.67
C GLU A 3 -9.44 21.73 -15.60
N PRO A 4 -10.28 22.75 -15.85
CA PRO A 4 -9.84 24.14 -15.87
C PRO A 4 -9.75 24.72 -14.46
N PHE A 5 -8.78 25.61 -14.25
CA PHE A 5 -8.69 26.47 -13.07
C PHE A 5 -9.25 27.85 -13.43
N PHE A 6 -10.32 28.28 -12.75
CA PHE A 6 -10.95 29.57 -13.00
C PHE A 6 -10.29 30.65 -12.14
N ILE A 7 -9.58 31.57 -12.77
CA ILE A 7 -8.88 32.66 -12.08
C ILE A 7 -9.78 33.90 -12.12
N SER A 8 -10.11 34.44 -10.95
CA SER A 8 -10.95 35.61 -10.79
C SER A 8 -10.22 36.65 -9.94
N THR A 9 -10.16 37.89 -10.40
CA THR A 9 -9.63 39.01 -9.62
C THR A 9 -10.78 39.91 -9.16
N GLU A 10 -10.57 40.73 -8.12
CA GLU A 10 -11.59 41.68 -7.64
C GLU A 10 -12.05 42.63 -8.77
N ASP A 11 -11.12 43.04 -9.64
CA ASP A 11 -11.41 43.88 -10.80
C ASP A 11 -12.09 43.13 -11.97
N LYS A 12 -12.00 41.80 -12.01
CA LYS A 12 -12.49 41.00 -13.13
C LYS A 12 -13.07 39.66 -12.64
N PRO A 13 -14.39 39.61 -12.37
CA PRO A 13 -15.06 38.38 -12.00
C PRO A 13 -15.09 37.40 -13.17
N PHE A 14 -14.87 36.12 -12.89
CA PHE A 14 -14.95 35.06 -13.89
C PHE A 14 -16.33 34.37 -13.88
N ASP A 15 -17.04 34.43 -15.00
CA ASP A 15 -18.37 33.84 -15.17
C ASP A 15 -18.30 32.52 -15.97
N GLN A 16 -18.47 31.40 -15.27
CA GLN A 16 -18.35 30.05 -15.83
C GLN A 16 -19.55 29.67 -16.72
N THR A 17 -20.71 30.29 -16.50
CA THR A 17 -21.99 29.94 -17.13
C THR A 17 -22.09 30.36 -18.59
N ARG A 18 -21.19 31.23 -19.06
CA ARG A 18 -21.21 31.74 -20.43
C ARG A 18 -20.63 30.80 -21.47
N PHE A 19 -19.79 29.86 -21.06
CA PHE A 19 -19.04 29.01 -21.99
C PHE A 19 -18.65 27.66 -21.40
N TYR A 20 -18.17 27.62 -20.15
CA TYR A 20 -17.59 26.41 -19.59
C TYR A 20 -18.63 25.41 -19.10
N SER A 21 -19.87 25.84 -18.82
CA SER A 21 -21.01 24.95 -18.54
C SER A 21 -21.33 24.00 -19.69
N ASP A 22 -21.14 24.45 -20.93
CA ASP A 22 -21.57 23.71 -22.13
C ASP A 22 -20.43 22.82 -22.67
N VAL A 23 -19.18 23.19 -22.36
CA VAL A 23 -17.97 22.52 -22.85
C VAL A 23 -17.46 21.46 -21.87
N LEU A 24 -17.62 21.69 -20.56
CA LEU A 24 -17.25 20.70 -19.54
C LEU A 24 -18.42 19.74 -19.37
N LEU A 25 -18.30 18.56 -19.97
CA LEU A 25 -19.24 17.47 -19.75
C LEU A 25 -19.42 17.24 -18.24
N PRO A 26 -20.65 16.96 -17.74
CA PRO A 26 -20.93 16.62 -16.34
C PRO A 26 -20.23 15.36 -15.81
N THR A 27 -19.26 14.80 -16.53
CA THR A 27 -18.49 13.61 -16.15
C THR A 27 -17.64 13.78 -14.90
N ASN A 28 -17.68 14.96 -14.26
CA ASN A 28 -17.20 15.21 -12.90
C ASN A 28 -18.10 14.65 -11.79
N VAL A 29 -19.08 13.79 -12.09
CA VAL A 29 -19.64 12.85 -11.10
C VAL A 29 -18.58 11.83 -10.68
N ASN A 30 -17.60 12.30 -9.93
CA ASN A 30 -16.95 11.52 -8.89
C ASN A 30 -18.07 11.13 -7.90
N GLU A 31 -18.07 9.88 -7.43
CA GLU A 31 -19.09 9.23 -6.58
C GLU A 31 -19.44 9.94 -5.24
N ASN A 32 -19.06 11.19 -5.02
CA ASN A 32 -19.47 11.95 -3.84
C ASN A 32 -20.56 12.93 -4.26
N GLU A 33 -21.79 12.59 -3.85
CA GLU A 33 -22.94 13.48 -3.66
C GLU A 33 -22.58 14.95 -3.78
N TYR A 34 -22.96 15.61 -4.87
CA TYR A 34 -23.67 16.89 -4.93
C TYR A 34 -24.06 17.11 -6.41
N ASP A 35 -25.23 17.70 -6.60
CA ASP A 35 -26.00 17.88 -7.84
C ASP A 35 -25.20 17.90 -9.17
N PRO A 36 -25.46 17.00 -10.14
CA PRO A 36 -24.76 16.94 -11.44
C PRO A 36 -24.92 18.20 -12.33
N TYR A 37 -25.76 19.16 -11.91
CA TYR A 37 -26.01 20.41 -12.62
C TYR A 37 -25.24 21.62 -12.06
N VAL A 38 -24.52 21.46 -10.95
CA VAL A 38 -23.81 22.57 -10.32
C VAL A 38 -22.32 22.30 -10.40
N LEU A 39 -21.67 22.90 -11.41
CA LEU A 39 -20.23 23.12 -11.36
C LEU A 39 -19.92 23.78 -10.00
N PRO A 40 -18.95 23.29 -9.22
CA PRO A 40 -18.67 23.88 -7.91
C PRO A 40 -18.47 25.39 -8.03
N GLU A 41 -19.38 26.19 -7.45
CA GLU A 41 -19.29 27.66 -7.44
C GLU A 41 -18.04 28.16 -6.67
N SER A 42 -17.34 27.29 -5.96
CA SER A 42 -16.25 27.61 -5.04
C SER A 42 -14.89 27.90 -5.71
N ILE A 43 -14.81 28.04 -7.03
CA ILE A 43 -13.51 28.13 -7.76
C ILE A 43 -13.24 29.54 -8.30
N SER A 44 -13.76 30.61 -7.68
CA SER A 44 -13.19 31.93 -7.93
C SER A 44 -11.90 32.06 -7.13
N ILE A 45 -10.79 31.65 -7.73
CA ILE A 45 -9.45 31.72 -7.13
C ILE A 45 -9.06 33.19 -7.05
N THR A 46 -9.29 33.79 -5.89
CA THR A 46 -8.89 35.18 -5.59
C THR A 46 -7.42 35.25 -5.12
N ARG A 47 -6.88 34.15 -4.58
CA ARG A 47 -5.53 34.09 -4.00
C ARG A 47 -4.70 32.94 -4.58
N ILE A 48 -3.40 33.17 -4.73
CA ILE A 48 -2.45 32.19 -5.27
C ILE A 48 -2.36 30.92 -4.39
N ASP A 49 -2.56 31.06 -3.08
CA ASP A 49 -2.53 29.92 -2.16
C ASP A 49 -3.67 28.93 -2.42
N ASP A 50 -4.86 29.43 -2.79
CA ASP A 50 -6.02 28.61 -3.14
C ASP A 50 -5.80 27.88 -4.47
N LEU A 51 -5.13 28.52 -5.43
CA LEU A 51 -4.69 27.89 -6.68
C LEU A 51 -3.75 26.71 -6.40
N LEU A 52 -2.75 26.94 -5.55
CA LEU A 52 -1.77 25.92 -5.21
C LEU A 52 -2.40 24.76 -4.44
N ALA A 53 -3.35 25.04 -3.55
CA ALA A 53 -4.10 24.01 -2.86
C ALA A 53 -4.91 23.16 -3.86
N GLN A 54 -5.65 23.78 -4.77
CA GLN A 54 -6.42 23.07 -5.78
C GLN A 54 -5.52 22.26 -6.73
N MET A 55 -4.40 22.82 -7.18
CA MET A 55 -3.43 22.07 -7.99
C MET A 55 -2.94 20.82 -7.27
N ARG A 56 -2.59 20.93 -5.98
CA ARG A 56 -2.10 19.78 -5.18
C ARG A 56 -3.16 18.70 -4.97
N PHE A 57 -4.43 19.06 -4.82
CA PHE A 57 -5.51 18.09 -4.68
C PHE A 57 -5.71 17.24 -5.95
N HIS A 58 -5.46 17.82 -7.12
CA HIS A 58 -5.71 17.18 -8.42
C HIS A 58 -4.43 16.62 -9.08
N GLU A 59 -3.24 17.01 -8.62
CA GLU A 59 -1.95 16.48 -9.09
C GLU A 59 -1.85 14.95 -8.87
N VAL A 60 -2.36 14.46 -7.75
CA VAL A 60 -2.24 13.05 -7.36
C VAL A 60 -3.59 12.33 -7.49
N ALA A 61 -3.66 11.40 -8.43
CA ALA A 61 -4.81 10.51 -8.56
C ALA A 61 -5.05 9.70 -7.28
N LYS A 62 -6.32 9.55 -6.88
CA LYS A 62 -6.72 8.71 -5.74
C LYS A 62 -6.28 7.26 -5.97
N ARG A 63 -5.47 6.71 -5.07
CA ARG A 63 -5.02 5.31 -5.11
C ARG A 63 -5.54 4.57 -3.87
N ALA A 64 -6.36 3.54 -4.08
CA ALA A 64 -6.81 2.68 -2.99
C ALA A 64 -5.64 1.77 -2.55
N HIS A 65 -5.41 1.69 -1.25
CA HIS A 65 -4.41 0.76 -0.67
C HIS A 65 -4.94 -0.67 -0.63
N PHE A 66 -6.23 -0.83 -0.35
CA PHE A 66 -6.89 -2.13 -0.38
C PHE A 66 -8.34 -1.96 -0.84
N SER A 67 -8.88 -3.04 -1.39
CA SER A 67 -10.30 -3.20 -1.71
C SER A 67 -10.73 -4.54 -1.14
N ILE A 68 -11.59 -4.53 -0.13
CA ILE A 68 -12.04 -5.75 0.56
C ILE A 68 -13.57 -5.80 0.62
N PRO A 69 -14.17 -6.99 0.56
CA PRO A 69 -15.56 -7.17 0.93
C PRO A 69 -15.71 -7.00 2.45
N PHE A 70 -16.71 -6.22 2.87
CA PHE A 70 -17.07 -5.99 4.25
C PHE A 70 -18.49 -6.52 4.47
N GLU A 71 -18.59 -7.63 5.22
CA GLU A 71 -19.86 -8.27 5.56
C GLU A 71 -20.40 -7.68 6.87
N LEU A 72 -21.58 -7.07 6.78
CA LEU A 72 -22.26 -6.44 7.91
C LEU A 72 -23.28 -7.40 8.56
N ALA A 73 -23.89 -8.27 7.75
CA ALA A 73 -24.80 -9.32 8.16
C ALA A 73 -24.77 -10.45 7.12
N ASN A 74 -25.29 -11.63 7.47
CA ASN A 74 -25.31 -12.79 6.57
C ASN A 74 -25.98 -12.43 5.23
N GLY A 75 -25.18 -12.46 4.15
CA GLY A 75 -25.65 -12.12 2.79
C GLY A 75 -25.70 -10.63 2.46
N PHE A 76 -25.30 -9.75 3.39
CA PHE A 76 -25.18 -8.31 3.17
C PHE A 76 -23.70 -7.89 3.19
N VAL A 77 -23.09 -7.85 2.00
CA VAL A 77 -21.67 -7.58 1.79
C VAL A 77 -21.51 -6.32 0.93
N ILE A 78 -20.73 -5.35 1.41
CA ILE A 78 -20.37 -4.14 0.66
C ILE A 78 -18.88 -4.15 0.31
N GLY A 79 -18.51 -3.60 -0.85
CA GLY A 79 -17.10 -3.44 -1.23
C GLY A 79 -16.54 -2.15 -0.65
N VAL A 80 -15.55 -2.24 0.22
CA VAL A 80 -14.90 -1.06 0.83
C VAL A 80 -13.52 -0.87 0.24
N LYS A 81 -13.22 0.37 -0.18
CA LYS A 81 -11.89 0.80 -0.60
C LYS A 81 -11.25 1.63 0.50
N GLY A 82 -10.08 1.21 0.95
CA GLY A 82 -9.27 1.96 1.92
C GLY A 82 -8.31 2.91 1.21
N TYR A 83 -8.29 4.18 1.62
CA TYR A 83 -7.35 5.19 1.12
C TYR A 83 -6.44 5.66 2.26
N GLY A 84 -5.14 5.79 1.99
CA GLY A 84 -4.19 6.35 2.96
C GLY A 84 -4.09 7.84 2.77
N LEU A 85 -4.79 8.60 3.61
CA LEU A 85 -4.79 10.07 3.55
C LEU A 85 -3.45 10.67 4.01
N VAL A 86 -2.77 9.98 4.92
CA VAL A 86 -1.49 10.41 5.48
C VAL A 86 -0.46 9.31 5.25
N THR A 87 0.65 9.68 4.62
CA THR A 87 1.80 8.79 4.41
C THR A 87 3.05 9.42 4.97
N GLU A 88 3.94 8.59 5.54
CA GLU A 88 5.24 9.06 6.01
C GLU A 88 6.16 9.31 4.83
N GLN A 89 6.65 10.55 4.69
CA GLN A 89 7.60 10.89 3.64
C GLN A 89 9.02 10.48 4.06
N LYS A 90 9.46 9.31 3.60
CA LYS A 90 10.85 8.86 3.75
C LYS A 90 11.70 9.37 2.60
N ARG A 91 13.02 9.48 2.84
CA ARG A 91 13.99 9.71 1.75
C ARG A 91 13.81 8.61 0.70
N GLY A 92 13.89 8.99 -0.58
CA GLY A 92 13.73 8.05 -1.69
C GLY A 92 14.68 6.86 -1.57
N ALA A 93 14.23 5.69 -2.06
CA ALA A 93 15.06 4.50 -2.07
C ALA A 93 16.34 4.77 -2.87
N TYR A 94 17.49 4.42 -2.29
CA TYR A 94 18.76 4.51 -2.98
C TYR A 94 18.76 3.53 -4.17
N ARG A 95 19.40 3.92 -5.27
CA ARG A 95 19.65 3.07 -6.42
C ARG A 95 21.14 2.94 -6.62
N TYR A 96 21.60 1.73 -6.91
CA TYR A 96 22.98 1.51 -7.29
C TYR A 96 23.13 1.72 -8.78
N PHE A 97 24.28 2.27 -9.18
CA PHE A 97 24.64 2.46 -10.57
C PHE A 97 25.97 1.76 -10.80
N VAL A 98 26.08 1.04 -11.91
CA VAL A 98 27.33 0.47 -12.39
C VAL A 98 27.82 1.35 -13.53
N ASP A 99 29.07 1.79 -13.43
CA ASP A 99 29.73 2.51 -14.52
C ASP A 99 30.43 1.49 -15.42
N LEU A 100 29.97 1.38 -16.66
CA LEU A 100 30.58 0.52 -17.69
C LEU A 100 31.57 1.31 -18.57
N GLY A 101 31.94 2.53 -18.18
CA GLY A 101 32.88 3.42 -18.87
C GLY A 101 32.24 4.25 -19.99
N ASP A 102 31.36 3.63 -20.80
CA ASP A 102 30.60 4.33 -21.85
C ASP A 102 29.21 4.79 -21.35
N LYS A 103 28.61 4.06 -20.41
CA LYS A 103 27.26 4.31 -19.89
C LYS A 103 27.15 3.94 -18.41
N MET A 104 26.30 4.69 -17.70
CA MET A 104 25.86 4.34 -16.35
C MET A 104 24.53 3.60 -16.43
N ASP A 105 24.51 2.36 -15.94
CA ASP A 105 23.31 1.54 -15.87
C ASP A 105 22.87 1.35 -14.42
N VAL A 106 21.55 1.26 -14.20
CA VAL A 106 20.97 1.00 -12.88
C VAL A 106 21.22 -0.47 -12.53
N ALA A 107 21.87 -0.72 -11.40
CA ALA A 107 22.13 -2.08 -10.93
C ALA A 107 20.85 -2.72 -10.36
N GLU A 108 20.56 -3.95 -10.76
CA GLU A 108 19.49 -4.76 -10.19
C GLU A 108 20.01 -5.61 -9.03
N SER A 109 19.40 -5.48 -7.84
CA SER A 109 19.75 -6.29 -6.68
C SER A 109 19.05 -7.65 -6.73
N LYS A 110 19.83 -8.74 -6.81
CA LYS A 110 19.31 -10.12 -6.69
C LYS A 110 19.78 -10.75 -5.37
N THR A 111 18.84 -11.19 -4.54
CA THR A 111 19.14 -11.91 -3.29
C THR A 111 19.04 -13.42 -3.54
N LEU A 112 20.09 -14.16 -3.22
CA LEU A 112 20.19 -15.62 -3.34
C LEU A 112 20.51 -16.23 -1.98
N TYR A 113 19.96 -17.41 -1.71
CA TYR A 113 20.31 -18.21 -0.53
C TYR A 113 21.29 -19.29 -0.98
N VAL A 114 22.43 -19.39 -0.30
CA VAL A 114 23.50 -20.34 -0.61
C VAL A 114 23.68 -21.25 0.60
N ASP A 115 23.84 -22.54 0.36
CA ASP A 115 24.21 -23.51 1.39
C ASP A 115 25.68 -23.33 1.78
N GLU A 116 25.97 -23.20 3.08
CA GLU A 116 27.33 -22.93 3.58
C GLU A 116 28.30 -24.09 3.34
N GLU A 117 27.83 -25.33 3.34
CA GLU A 117 28.72 -26.50 3.17
C GLU A 117 29.00 -26.77 1.69
N MET A 118 27.99 -26.60 0.84
CA MET A 118 28.05 -26.98 -0.57
C MET A 118 28.31 -25.80 -1.52
N GLU A 119 28.31 -24.55 -1.01
CA GLU A 119 28.41 -23.29 -1.78
C GLU A 119 27.49 -23.23 -3.02
N THR A 120 26.36 -23.94 -2.98
CA THR A 120 25.40 -24.01 -4.09
C THR A 120 24.10 -23.31 -3.73
N GLU A 121 23.40 -22.79 -4.75
CA GLU A 121 22.12 -22.12 -4.56
C GLU A 121 21.09 -23.08 -3.94
N ALA A 122 20.60 -22.74 -2.75
CA ALA A 122 19.61 -23.52 -2.05
C ALA A 122 18.23 -23.32 -2.72
N PRO A 123 17.57 -24.38 -3.20
CA PRO A 123 16.24 -24.26 -3.78
C PRO A 123 15.24 -23.83 -2.69
N LYS A 124 14.43 -22.82 -2.98
CA LYS A 124 13.45 -22.24 -2.04
C LYS A 124 12.49 -23.27 -1.42
N SER A 125 12.20 -24.36 -2.13
CA SER A 125 11.35 -25.45 -1.64
C SER A 125 11.95 -26.26 -0.49
N LYS A 126 13.28 -26.26 -0.36
CA LYS A 126 13.99 -26.93 0.74
C LYS A 126 14.20 -26.02 1.95
N ILE A 127 13.91 -24.72 1.81
CA ILE A 127 14.03 -23.76 2.91
C ILE A 127 12.82 -23.91 3.83
N MET A 128 13.10 -24.29 5.07
CA MET A 128 12.11 -24.38 6.14
C MET A 128 12.29 -23.20 7.09
N PHE A 129 11.22 -22.78 7.77
CA PHE A 129 11.31 -21.74 8.79
C PHE A 129 10.92 -22.31 10.15
N GLY A 130 11.79 -22.10 11.13
CA GLY A 130 11.50 -22.40 12.53
C GLY A 130 11.22 -21.12 13.31
N MET A 131 10.51 -21.24 14.43
CA MET A 131 10.52 -20.19 15.44
C MET A 131 11.85 -20.27 16.20
N ALA A 132 12.53 -19.13 16.40
CA ALA A 132 13.71 -19.08 17.25
C ALA A 132 13.31 -19.47 18.68
N LEU A 133 13.65 -20.68 19.09
CA LEU A 133 13.35 -21.21 20.40
C LEU A 133 14.48 -20.80 21.35
N GLY A 134 14.49 -19.53 21.74
CA GLY A 134 15.26 -19.02 22.88
C GLY A 134 16.75 -19.39 22.92
N GLU A 135 17.53 -18.92 21.94
CA GLU A 135 18.96 -18.67 22.19
C GLU A 135 19.09 -17.30 22.86
N THR A 136 19.13 -17.34 24.19
CA THR A 136 19.69 -16.32 25.08
C THR A 136 19.18 -14.87 24.94
N ALA A 137 18.12 -14.54 25.70
CA ALA A 137 18.13 -13.30 26.49
C ALA A 137 19.26 -13.32 27.57
N ALA A 138 19.94 -14.46 27.74
CA ALA A 138 21.05 -14.69 28.65
C ALA A 138 22.45 -14.33 28.07
N ALA A 139 22.54 -13.61 26.95
CA ALA A 139 23.80 -13.05 26.43
C ALA A 139 23.89 -11.52 26.59
N LYS A 140 22.98 -10.95 27.39
CA LYS A 140 23.16 -9.63 28.02
C LYS A 140 23.14 -9.85 29.53
N THR A 141 24.26 -10.32 30.06
CA THR A 141 24.51 -10.29 31.50
C THR A 141 24.90 -8.85 31.85
N ASP A 142 23.90 -7.97 31.96
CA ASP A 142 23.98 -6.94 32.99
C ASP A 142 23.36 -7.57 34.24
N GLU A 143 24.15 -7.59 35.31
CA GLU A 143 23.78 -8.11 36.63
C GLU A 143 22.55 -7.39 37.15
N ASP A 144 21.38 -8.02 37.08
CA ASP A 144 20.24 -7.62 37.92
C ASP A 144 19.47 -8.84 38.43
N ASP A 145 19.50 -8.95 39.74
CA ASP A 145 18.99 -10.00 40.59
C ASP A 145 17.44 -9.97 40.59
N SER A 146 16.80 -10.88 39.85
CA SER A 146 15.36 -11.13 40.00
C SER A 146 15.00 -12.60 39.74
N PRO A 147 14.27 -13.27 40.65
CA PRO A 147 13.90 -14.67 40.49
C PRO A 147 12.64 -14.78 39.61
N SER A 148 12.81 -14.55 38.31
CA SER A 148 11.74 -14.66 37.31
C SER A 148 12.06 -15.79 36.34
N GLY A 149 11.33 -16.90 36.48
CA GLY A 149 11.60 -18.17 35.82
C GLY A 149 11.97 -18.09 34.33
N ILE A 150 12.99 -18.86 33.96
CA ILE A 150 13.37 -19.20 32.59
C ILE A 150 12.12 -19.69 31.85
N LEU A 151 11.51 -18.83 31.03
CA LEU A 151 10.36 -19.13 30.18
C LEU A 151 10.81 -19.97 28.97
N THR A 152 11.29 -21.19 29.24
CA THR A 152 11.38 -22.22 28.21
C THR A 152 9.95 -22.65 27.88
N ARG A 153 9.48 -22.32 26.68
CA ARG A 153 8.18 -22.80 26.20
C ARG A 153 8.29 -24.33 26.07
N ARG A 154 7.66 -25.07 26.98
CA ARG A 154 7.55 -26.54 26.87
C ARG A 154 6.72 -26.87 25.62
N VAL A 155 7.40 -27.31 24.57
CA VAL A 155 6.78 -27.82 23.36
C VAL A 155 6.56 -29.33 23.54
N PRO A 156 5.37 -29.88 23.20
CA PRO A 156 5.15 -31.32 23.28
C PRO A 156 6.13 -32.09 22.39
N LYS A 157 6.56 -33.28 22.81
CA LYS A 157 7.63 -34.09 22.18
C LYS A 157 7.42 -34.43 20.70
N HIS A 158 6.23 -34.18 20.14
CA HIS A 158 5.86 -34.44 18.75
C HIS A 158 5.36 -33.21 18.00
N ALA A 159 5.59 -32.00 18.52
CA ALA A 159 5.21 -30.80 17.79
C ALA A 159 6.20 -30.56 16.64
N LYS A 160 5.66 -30.27 15.46
CA LYS A 160 6.44 -29.81 14.32
C LYS A 160 7.01 -28.43 14.61
N VAL A 161 8.34 -28.30 14.59
CA VAL A 161 9.07 -27.05 14.93
C VAL A 161 9.43 -26.24 13.68
N PHE A 162 9.55 -26.90 12.54
CA PHE A 162 9.88 -26.30 11.25
C PHE A 162 8.70 -26.36 10.30
N TYR A 163 8.41 -25.25 9.64
CA TYR A 163 7.28 -25.10 8.74
C TYR A 163 7.75 -24.76 7.33
N THR A 164 7.01 -25.24 6.34
CA THR A 164 7.25 -24.84 4.94
C THR A 164 6.74 -23.41 4.71
N GLN A 165 7.17 -22.79 3.61
CA GLN A 165 6.68 -21.46 3.22
C GLN A 165 5.14 -21.42 3.07
N GLU A 166 4.54 -22.51 2.61
CA GLU A 166 3.08 -22.63 2.43
C GLU A 166 2.35 -22.69 3.77
N GLU A 167 2.87 -23.44 4.73
CA GLU A 167 2.32 -23.52 6.08
C GLU A 167 2.39 -22.17 6.80
N ILE A 168 3.48 -21.42 6.64
CA ILE A 168 3.60 -20.08 7.23
C ILE A 168 2.64 -19.10 6.59
N ARG A 169 2.45 -19.21 5.27
CA ARG A 169 1.49 -18.39 4.56
C ARG A 169 0.08 -18.66 5.06
N SER A 170 -0.29 -19.92 5.29
CA SER A 170 -1.62 -20.26 5.84
C SER A 170 -1.80 -19.77 7.27
N PHE A 171 -0.76 -19.82 8.12
CA PHE A 171 -0.83 -19.21 9.46
C PHE A 171 -1.02 -17.69 9.39
N ARG A 172 -0.35 -17.00 8.45
CA ARG A 172 -0.49 -15.54 8.27
C ARG A 172 -1.84 -15.14 7.71
N THR A 173 -2.41 -15.95 6.82
CA THR A 173 -3.73 -15.67 6.22
C THR A 173 -4.88 -16.32 6.97
N LEU A 174 -4.64 -16.95 8.13
CA LEU A 174 -5.64 -17.72 8.89
C LEU A 174 -6.40 -18.74 8.01
N GLY A 175 -5.71 -19.32 7.04
CA GLY A 175 -6.29 -20.24 6.06
C GLY A 175 -7.21 -19.59 5.02
N MET A 176 -7.38 -18.27 5.04
CA MET A 176 -8.13 -17.55 4.01
C MET A 176 -7.33 -17.53 2.71
N GLN A 177 -8.01 -17.87 1.62
CA GLN A 177 -7.44 -17.74 0.28
C GLN A 177 -7.33 -16.26 -0.07
N PRO A 178 -6.24 -15.81 -0.72
CA PRO A 178 -6.14 -14.44 -1.19
C PRO A 178 -7.30 -14.17 -2.16
N SER A 179 -8.19 -13.25 -1.79
CA SER A 179 -9.28 -12.81 -2.66
C SER A 179 -8.69 -11.95 -3.79
N HIS A 180 -8.04 -12.58 -4.75
CA HIS A 180 -7.86 -11.96 -6.05
C HIS A 180 -9.21 -11.97 -6.76
N GLY A 181 -9.71 -10.79 -7.12
CA GLY A 181 -10.95 -10.61 -7.88
C GLY A 181 -10.92 -11.26 -9.25
N ARG A 182 -11.01 -12.60 -9.30
CA ARG A 182 -11.45 -13.31 -10.49
C ARG A 182 -12.96 -13.24 -10.51
N VAL A 183 -13.47 -12.43 -11.43
CA VAL A 183 -14.84 -12.59 -11.93
C VAL A 183 -14.93 -14.03 -12.46
N PRO A 184 -15.89 -14.86 -12.02
CA PRO A 184 -16.07 -16.19 -12.56
C PRO A 184 -16.35 -16.09 -14.07
N ALA A 185 -15.63 -16.88 -14.86
CA ALA A 185 -15.70 -16.89 -16.32
C ALA A 185 -16.98 -17.55 -16.88
N ASP A 186 -17.89 -17.98 -16.01
CA ASP A 186 -19.09 -18.73 -16.39
C ASP A 186 -20.32 -17.82 -16.31
N LEU A 187 -20.37 -16.85 -17.23
CA LEU A 187 -21.59 -16.19 -17.72
C LEU A 187 -21.23 -15.45 -19.01
N ARG A 188 -21.16 -16.23 -20.09
CA ARG A 188 -21.31 -15.76 -21.48
C ARG A 188 -22.38 -16.62 -22.14
#